data_AF-A0A2W0B4Y4-F1
#
_entry.id   AF-A0A2W0B4Y4-F1
#
_cell.length_a   1.000
_cell.length_b   1.000
_cell.length_c   1.000
_cell.angle_alpha   90.00
_cell.angle_beta   90.00
_cell.angle_gamma   90.00
#
_symmetry.space_group_name_H-M   'P 1'
#
loop_
_entity.id
_entity.type
_entity.pdbx_description
1 polymer ?
#
loop_
_entity_poly.entity_id
_entity_poly.type
_entity_poly.pdbx_seq_one_letter_code
_entity_poly.pdbx_strand_id
1 'polypeptide(L)'
;MALTPEGFINSTIAGGVPKSVVRNNIDGTTDTYGGGSSNISLASNTVTTAGGNLSITAICPAIKGAAGYAWYVGPNAAGAKLAAITTVNAATFTSDPAGTQTAASWGSDQSTNSLVFDGFITQALKTTSSYYQSLDGGFLTSDGASGVVQIDLALKTQWDNNRLSPTKIWVSSQEASNINKKVMAATGVPLFRINMDVNGKPAVIGGSMVAGYFNKFAPGGGQVIPMEIHPYLTAGTLFMQTEYLPYPLSNVDNVAQIKCRRDYHQVDWPITSRTYQFGVYVDEVLQVFAPFSFCVLANIGNG
;
A
#
# COMPACT_ATOMS: atom_id res chain seq x y z
N MET A 1 -10.91 -12.16 -3.05
CA MET A 1 -9.52 -12.64 -3.16
C MET A 1 -8.58 -11.47 -2.89
N ALA A 2 -7.59 -11.61 -2.02
CA ALA A 2 -6.60 -10.55 -1.76
C ALA A 2 -5.47 -10.54 -2.78
N LEU A 3 -4.91 -9.36 -3.01
CA LEU A 3 -3.81 -9.08 -3.94
C LEU A 3 -2.68 -8.37 -3.19
N THR A 4 -1.45 -8.79 -3.47
CA THR A 4 -0.23 -8.04 -3.11
C THR A 4 -0.12 -6.78 -4.00
N PRO A 5 0.76 -5.81 -3.70
CA PRO A 5 0.97 -4.64 -4.56
C PRO A 5 1.27 -5.00 -6.03
N GLU A 6 2.15 -5.98 -6.26
CA GLU A 6 2.49 -6.49 -7.59
C GLU A 6 1.30 -7.14 -8.28
N GLY A 7 0.54 -7.97 -7.55
CA GLY A 7 -0.67 -8.59 -8.08
C GLY A 7 -1.73 -7.56 -8.44
N PHE A 8 -1.87 -6.50 -7.65
CA PHE A 8 -2.82 -5.41 -7.88
C PHE A 8 -2.46 -4.60 -9.13
N ILE A 9 -1.20 -4.18 -9.27
CA ILE A 9 -0.74 -3.37 -10.42
C ILE A 9 -0.92 -4.12 -11.74
N ASN A 10 -0.70 -5.44 -11.74
CA ASN A 10 -0.81 -6.28 -12.93
C ASN A 10 -2.24 -6.80 -13.19
N SER A 11 -3.20 -6.50 -12.31
CA SER A 11 -4.59 -6.96 -12.47
C SER A 11 -5.44 -5.96 -13.24
N THR A 12 -6.20 -6.46 -14.22
CA THR A 12 -7.24 -5.67 -14.89
C THR A 12 -8.49 -6.51 -15.11
N ILE A 13 -9.66 -5.89 -15.27
CA ILE A 13 -10.90 -6.65 -15.52
C ILE A 13 -10.83 -7.43 -16.84
N ALA A 14 -10.21 -6.83 -17.88
CA ALA A 14 -10.05 -7.45 -19.18
C ALA A 14 -8.93 -8.50 -19.22
N GLY A 15 -7.78 -8.22 -18.60
CA GLY A 15 -6.62 -9.12 -18.57
C GLY A 15 -6.67 -10.18 -17.46
N GLY A 16 -7.63 -10.07 -16.54
CA GLY A 16 -7.73 -10.91 -15.36
C GLY A 16 -6.70 -10.55 -14.28
N VAL A 17 -6.72 -11.33 -13.20
CA VAL A 17 -5.69 -11.29 -12.15
C VAL A 17 -4.57 -12.29 -12.51
N PRO A 18 -3.29 -11.93 -12.35
CA PRO A 18 -2.16 -12.81 -12.62
C PRO A 18 -2.16 -14.04 -11.70
N LYS A 19 -1.88 -15.22 -12.27
CA LYS A 19 -1.71 -16.50 -11.56
C LYS A 19 -0.21 -16.72 -11.29
N SER A 20 0.34 -17.88 -11.64
CA SER A 20 1.79 -18.06 -11.74
C SER A 20 2.31 -17.33 -12.98
N VAL A 21 3.42 -16.61 -12.83
CA VAL A 21 4.16 -15.98 -13.92
C VAL A 21 5.35 -16.86 -14.27
N VAL A 22 5.52 -17.14 -15.55
CA VAL A 22 6.70 -17.83 -16.09
C VAL A 22 7.58 -16.79 -16.76
N ARG A 23 8.80 -16.63 -16.26
CA ARG A 23 9.81 -15.79 -16.89
C ARG A 23 10.77 -16.67 -17.67
N ASN A 24 10.87 -16.41 -18.97
CA ASN A 24 11.92 -16.98 -19.81
C ASN A 24 13.21 -16.19 -19.61
N ASN A 25 14.24 -16.87 -19.12
CA ASN A 25 15.55 -16.30 -18.95
C ASN A 25 16.31 -16.30 -20.28
N ILE A 26 17.31 -15.43 -20.39
CA ILE A 26 18.11 -15.29 -21.61
C ILE A 26 18.94 -16.55 -21.93
N ASP A 27 19.21 -17.39 -20.91
CA ASP A 27 19.91 -18.67 -21.02
C ASP A 27 19.00 -19.83 -21.47
N GLY A 28 17.73 -19.56 -21.78
CA GLY A 28 16.73 -20.55 -22.18
C GLY A 28 16.11 -21.33 -21.02
N THR A 29 16.51 -21.07 -19.77
CA THR A 29 15.82 -21.60 -18.59
C THR A 29 14.54 -20.82 -18.31
N THR A 30 13.67 -21.38 -17.46
CA THR A 30 12.42 -20.73 -17.06
C THR A 30 12.30 -20.70 -15.55
N ASP A 31 12.02 -19.52 -14.99
CA ASP A 31 11.64 -19.38 -13.59
C ASP A 31 10.13 -19.22 -13.47
N THR A 32 9.53 -19.93 -12.53
CA THR A 32 8.10 -19.77 -12.21
C THR A 32 7.95 -19.21 -10.81
N TYR A 33 7.17 -18.14 -10.68
CA TYR A 33 6.86 -17.51 -9.41
C TYR A 33 5.39 -17.07 -9.34
N GLY A 34 4.89 -16.83 -8.14
CA GLY A 34 3.53 -16.34 -7.93
C GLY A 34 3.37 -14.91 -8.42
N GLY A 35 2.28 -14.65 -9.14
CA GLY A 35 1.92 -13.33 -9.67
C GLY A 35 1.32 -12.38 -8.64
N GLY A 36 1.34 -12.74 -7.35
CA GLY A 36 0.94 -11.85 -6.26
C GLY A 36 -0.53 -11.91 -5.88
N SER A 37 -1.23 -13.00 -6.19
CA SER A 37 -2.65 -13.22 -5.92
C SER A 37 -2.87 -14.35 -4.92
N SER A 38 -3.70 -14.10 -3.91
CA SER A 38 -4.11 -15.16 -2.96
C SER A 38 -5.05 -16.17 -3.61
N ASN A 39 -5.31 -17.29 -2.94
CA ASN A 39 -6.39 -18.19 -3.37
C ASN A 39 -7.77 -17.51 -3.24
N ILE A 40 -8.74 -17.95 -4.03
CA ILE A 40 -10.11 -17.47 -3.92
C ILE A 40 -10.70 -17.87 -2.56
N SER A 41 -11.43 -16.95 -1.93
CA SER A 41 -12.15 -17.23 -0.70
C SER A 41 -13.32 -18.19 -0.97
N LEU A 42 -13.85 -18.78 0.10
CA LEU A 42 -15.14 -19.46 0.03
C LEU A 42 -16.22 -18.51 -0.52
N ALA A 43 -17.18 -19.06 -1.26
CA ALA A 43 -18.30 -18.30 -1.78
C ALA A 43 -19.16 -17.75 -0.63
N SER A 44 -19.66 -16.52 -0.80
CA SER A 44 -20.64 -15.95 0.11
C SER A 44 -21.99 -16.66 -0.03
N ASN A 45 -22.92 -16.34 0.88
CA ASN A 45 -24.32 -16.68 0.71
C ASN A 45 -24.86 -16.08 -0.60
N THR A 46 -25.81 -16.76 -1.23
CA THR A 46 -26.52 -16.26 -2.41
C THR A 46 -27.33 -15.02 -2.03
N VAL A 47 -27.23 -13.98 -2.85
CA VAL A 47 -28.00 -12.74 -2.72
C VAL A 47 -28.79 -12.54 -4.01
N THR A 48 -30.08 -12.18 -3.89
CA THR A 48 -30.95 -11.87 -5.03
C THR A 48 -31.26 -10.38 -5.06
N THR A 49 -31.06 -9.74 -6.22
CA THR A 49 -31.52 -8.37 -6.46
C THR A 49 -33.02 -8.40 -6.77
N ALA A 50 -33.78 -7.50 -6.14
CA ALA A 50 -35.20 -7.30 -6.41
C ALA A 50 -35.39 -5.95 -7.13
N GLY A 51 -36.58 -5.70 -7.69
CA GLY A 51 -36.86 -4.43 -8.40
C GLY A 51 -36.64 -3.16 -7.57
N GLY A 52 -36.58 -3.24 -6.23
CA GLY A 52 -36.22 -2.13 -5.33
C GLY A 52 -34.75 -2.06 -4.91
N ASN A 53 -33.97 -3.13 -5.11
CA ASN A 53 -32.54 -3.22 -4.77
C ASN A 53 -31.75 -3.69 -5.98
N LEU A 54 -31.25 -2.73 -6.76
CA LEU A 54 -30.44 -2.96 -7.96
C LEU A 54 -28.93 -2.96 -7.67
N SER A 55 -28.52 -3.00 -6.40
CA SER A 55 -27.12 -3.03 -6.01
C SER A 55 -26.84 -4.08 -4.96
N ILE A 56 -25.65 -4.69 -5.04
CA ILE A 56 -25.13 -5.66 -4.08
C ILE A 56 -23.83 -5.10 -3.52
N THR A 57 -23.74 -4.95 -2.21
CA THR A 57 -22.47 -4.63 -1.53
C THR A 57 -21.87 -5.91 -0.97
N ALA A 58 -20.68 -6.26 -1.44
CA ALA A 58 -19.89 -7.35 -0.86
C ALA A 58 -18.80 -6.77 0.04
N ILE A 59 -18.62 -7.41 1.20
CA ILE A 59 -17.57 -7.10 2.18
C ILE A 59 -16.85 -8.39 2.55
N CYS A 60 -15.56 -8.28 2.86
CA CYS A 60 -14.78 -9.40 3.37
C CYS A 60 -13.88 -8.95 4.53
N PRO A 61 -13.47 -9.85 5.44
CA PRO A 61 -12.48 -9.51 6.46
C PRO A 61 -11.19 -9.00 5.82
N ALA A 62 -10.63 -7.92 6.35
CA ALA A 62 -9.35 -7.39 5.89
C ALA A 62 -8.24 -8.44 6.05
N ILE A 63 -7.50 -8.69 4.97
CA ILE A 63 -6.34 -9.58 4.98
C ILE A 63 -5.10 -8.71 5.21
N LYS A 64 -4.31 -9.03 6.25
CA LYS A 64 -3.06 -8.33 6.55
C LYS A 64 -2.10 -8.44 5.35
N GLY A 65 -1.63 -7.30 4.84
CA GLY A 65 -0.70 -7.23 3.72
C GLY A 65 -1.36 -7.23 2.34
N ALA A 66 -2.69 -7.28 2.27
CA ALA A 66 -3.40 -7.05 1.03
C ALA A 66 -3.33 -5.57 0.63
N ALA A 67 -2.87 -5.31 -0.59
CA ALA A 67 -2.89 -3.99 -1.22
C ALA A 67 -4.20 -3.74 -1.99
N GLY A 68 -4.92 -4.81 -2.33
CA GLY A 68 -6.22 -4.74 -2.96
C GLY A 68 -6.94 -6.08 -2.97
N TYR A 69 -8.16 -6.08 -3.52
CA TYR A 69 -9.09 -7.19 -3.52
C TYR A 69 -9.70 -7.36 -4.90
N ALA A 70 -9.64 -8.57 -5.43
CA ALA A 70 -10.38 -8.99 -6.62
C ALA A 70 -11.67 -9.69 -6.21
N TRP A 71 -12.77 -9.28 -6.84
CA TRP A 71 -14.13 -9.75 -6.56
C TRP A 71 -14.65 -10.57 -7.71
N TYR A 72 -15.12 -11.77 -7.40
CA TYR A 72 -15.75 -12.67 -8.36
C TYR A 72 -17.24 -12.74 -8.02
N VAL A 73 -18.07 -12.45 -9.01
CA VAL A 73 -19.53 -12.45 -8.86
C VAL A 73 -20.13 -13.33 -9.95
N GLY A 74 -21.18 -14.07 -9.61
CA GLY A 74 -21.91 -14.88 -10.56
C GLY A 74 -22.93 -15.79 -9.88
N PRO A 75 -23.70 -16.55 -10.67
CA PRO A 75 -24.83 -17.34 -10.17
C PRO A 75 -24.39 -18.55 -9.32
N ASN A 76 -23.13 -18.96 -9.41
CA ASN A 76 -22.55 -20.03 -8.61
C ASN A 76 -21.05 -19.79 -8.39
N ALA A 77 -20.48 -20.44 -7.37
CA ALA A 77 -19.09 -20.24 -6.96
C ALA A 77 -18.06 -20.53 -8.08
N ALA A 78 -18.27 -21.59 -8.86
CA ALA A 78 -17.32 -22.01 -9.89
C ALA A 78 -17.36 -21.12 -11.14
N GLY A 79 -18.56 -20.68 -11.53
CA GLY A 79 -18.84 -19.84 -12.70
C GLY A 79 -18.79 -18.34 -12.41
N ALA A 80 -18.50 -17.93 -11.17
CA ALA A 80 -18.32 -16.53 -10.83
C ALA A 80 -17.17 -15.92 -11.64
N LYS A 81 -17.41 -14.73 -12.21
CA LYS A 81 -16.45 -14.02 -13.07
C LYS A 81 -15.90 -12.81 -12.35
N LEU A 82 -14.68 -12.41 -12.72
CA LEU A 82 -14.05 -11.19 -12.18
C LEU A 82 -14.94 -9.97 -12.48
N ALA A 83 -15.43 -9.33 -11.42
CA ALA A 83 -16.40 -8.24 -11.48
C ALA A 83 -15.76 -6.89 -11.19
N ALA A 84 -14.93 -6.82 -10.14
CA ALA A 84 -14.28 -5.59 -9.70
C ALA A 84 -12.91 -5.89 -9.06
N ILE A 85 -12.05 -4.89 -9.09
CA ILE A 85 -10.80 -4.87 -8.33
C ILE A 85 -10.81 -3.57 -7.51
N THR A 86 -10.66 -3.68 -6.20
CA THR A 86 -10.75 -2.54 -5.26
C THR A 86 -9.52 -2.49 -4.37
N THR A 87 -9.16 -1.31 -3.87
CA THR A 87 -8.07 -1.15 -2.87
C THR A 87 -8.55 -1.37 -1.43
N VAL A 88 -9.85 -1.46 -1.24
CA VAL A 88 -10.50 -1.71 0.04
C VAL A 88 -11.23 -3.04 0.01
N ASN A 89 -11.47 -3.63 1.18
CA ASN A 89 -12.14 -4.92 1.39
C ASN A 89 -13.67 -4.86 1.23
N ALA A 90 -14.16 -3.92 0.45
CA ALA A 90 -15.56 -3.78 0.07
C ALA A 90 -15.71 -3.43 -1.42
N ALA A 91 -16.79 -3.89 -2.05
CA ALA A 91 -17.16 -3.51 -3.41
C ALA A 91 -18.68 -3.46 -3.56
N THR A 92 -19.17 -2.52 -4.36
CA THR A 92 -20.60 -2.39 -4.71
C THR A 92 -20.78 -2.71 -6.19
N PHE A 93 -21.70 -3.63 -6.49
CA PHE A 93 -22.02 -4.08 -7.84
C PHE A 93 -23.41 -3.59 -8.22
N THR A 94 -23.53 -3.01 -9.41
CA THR A 94 -24.80 -2.52 -10.00
C THR A 94 -25.08 -3.12 -11.37
N SER A 95 -24.18 -3.98 -11.86
CA SER A 95 -24.26 -4.62 -13.18
C SER A 95 -23.55 -5.97 -13.15
N ASP A 96 -23.82 -6.78 -14.16
CA ASP A 96 -23.17 -8.08 -14.34
C ASP A 96 -21.65 -7.94 -14.56
N PRO A 97 -20.86 -8.93 -14.12
CA PRO A 97 -19.40 -8.91 -14.27
C PRO A 97 -18.97 -8.88 -15.74
N ALA A 98 -18.10 -7.93 -16.09
CA ALA A 98 -17.54 -7.79 -17.43
C ALA A 98 -16.29 -8.67 -17.68
N GLY A 99 -15.66 -9.19 -16.62
CA GLY A 99 -14.44 -10.00 -16.74
C GLY A 99 -14.68 -11.38 -17.32
N THR A 100 -13.65 -11.95 -17.95
CA THR A 100 -13.69 -13.29 -18.56
C THR A 100 -13.09 -14.37 -17.66
N GLN A 101 -12.25 -13.98 -16.70
CA GLN A 101 -11.60 -14.89 -15.77
C GLN A 101 -12.62 -15.47 -14.77
N THR A 102 -12.69 -16.80 -14.69
CA THR A 102 -13.58 -17.51 -13.77
C THR A 102 -12.89 -17.86 -12.45
N ALA A 103 -13.69 -17.90 -11.40
CA ALA A 103 -13.33 -18.32 -10.05
C ALA A 103 -12.80 -19.77 -9.99
N ALA A 104 -13.37 -20.69 -10.78
CA ALA A 104 -12.91 -22.08 -10.85
C ALA A 104 -11.49 -22.24 -11.41
N SER A 105 -10.94 -21.20 -12.05
CA SER A 105 -9.61 -21.26 -12.64
C SER A 105 -8.48 -21.16 -11.60
N TRP A 106 -8.81 -20.94 -10.33
CA TRP A 106 -7.89 -20.87 -9.18
C TRP A 106 -7.80 -22.21 -8.46
N GLY A 107 -6.58 -22.72 -8.27
CA GLY A 107 -6.33 -24.00 -7.59
C GLY A 107 -5.34 -23.92 -6.42
N SER A 108 -4.66 -22.80 -6.24
CA SER A 108 -3.66 -22.60 -5.18
C SER A 108 -3.38 -21.12 -4.93
N ASP A 109 -2.74 -20.83 -3.80
CA ASP A 109 -2.23 -19.50 -3.47
C ASP A 109 -0.99 -19.17 -4.31
N GLN A 110 -0.97 -18.00 -4.95
CA GLN A 110 0.09 -17.48 -5.81
C GLN A 110 0.61 -16.12 -5.30
N SER A 111 0.45 -15.85 -4.00
CA SER A 111 0.77 -14.56 -3.38
C SER A 111 2.27 -14.34 -3.13
N THR A 112 3.09 -15.39 -3.21
CA THR A 112 4.53 -15.32 -2.92
C THR A 112 5.40 -15.37 -4.17
N ASN A 113 6.49 -14.62 -4.16
CA ASN A 113 7.53 -14.66 -5.17
C ASN A 113 8.88 -14.93 -4.49
N SER A 114 9.49 -16.07 -4.80
CA SER A 114 10.76 -16.51 -4.20
C SER A 114 12.01 -15.82 -4.77
N LEU A 115 11.88 -15.09 -5.87
CA LEU A 115 13.00 -14.45 -6.57
C LEU A 115 13.27 -13.03 -6.10
N VAL A 116 12.36 -12.44 -5.32
CA VAL A 116 12.44 -11.07 -4.82
C VAL A 116 12.52 -11.07 -3.30
N PHE A 117 13.23 -10.10 -2.74
CA PHE A 117 13.30 -9.94 -1.29
C PHE A 117 12.04 -9.28 -0.74
N ASP A 118 11.78 -9.49 0.55
CA ASP A 118 10.67 -8.85 1.28
C ASP A 118 10.96 -7.37 1.57
N GLY A 119 10.01 -6.49 1.26
CA GLY A 119 10.06 -5.05 1.55
C GLY A 119 9.68 -4.68 2.99
N PHE A 120 9.75 -3.39 3.32
CA PHE A 120 9.46 -2.89 4.69
C PHE A 120 8.06 -3.26 5.19
N ILE A 121 7.04 -3.10 4.35
CA ILE A 121 5.64 -3.37 4.75
C ILE A 121 5.45 -4.87 5.02
N THR A 122 5.99 -5.77 4.19
CA THR A 122 5.85 -7.21 4.43
C THR A 122 6.62 -7.65 5.67
N GLN A 123 7.82 -7.09 5.93
CA GLN A 123 8.58 -7.35 7.14
C GLN A 123 7.88 -6.79 8.41
N ALA A 124 7.24 -5.62 8.32
CA ALA A 124 6.42 -5.07 9.40
C ALA A 124 5.23 -6.00 9.71
N LEU A 125 4.45 -6.38 8.69
CA LEU A 125 3.22 -7.14 8.90
C LEU A 125 3.43 -8.60 9.31
N LYS A 126 4.64 -9.13 9.10
CA LYS A 126 5.04 -10.45 9.59
C LYS A 126 5.28 -10.49 11.10
N THR A 127 5.63 -9.35 11.72
CA THR A 127 5.77 -9.27 13.19
C THR A 127 4.45 -8.93 13.84
N THR A 128 4.20 -9.51 15.02
CA THR A 128 3.01 -9.21 15.82
C THR A 128 3.11 -7.88 16.56
N SER A 129 4.31 -7.28 16.63
CA SER A 129 4.61 -6.10 17.44
C SER A 129 4.58 -4.77 16.67
N SER A 130 4.46 -4.80 15.33
CA SER A 130 4.26 -3.58 14.53
C SER A 130 2.82 -3.10 14.64
N TYR A 131 2.60 -1.79 14.59
CA TYR A 131 1.25 -1.26 14.54
C TYR A 131 0.59 -1.53 13.18
N TYR A 132 -0.58 -2.16 13.19
CA TYR A 132 -1.41 -2.36 12.01
C TYR A 132 -2.86 -2.02 12.32
N GLN A 133 -3.44 -1.13 11.54
CA GLN A 133 -4.87 -0.84 11.57
C GLN A 133 -5.45 -0.89 10.15
N SER A 134 -6.55 -1.63 10.00
CA SER A 134 -7.38 -1.53 8.81
C SER A 134 -8.55 -0.58 9.07
N LEU A 135 -8.90 0.25 8.09
CA LEU A 135 -10.10 1.09 8.14
C LEU A 135 -11.32 0.41 7.51
N ASP A 136 -11.16 -0.78 6.95
CA ASP A 136 -12.22 -1.57 6.33
C ASP A 136 -13.07 -0.80 5.28
N GLY A 137 -12.43 0.06 4.50
CA GLY A 137 -13.09 0.93 3.52
C GLY A 137 -13.63 2.25 4.09
N GLY A 138 -13.48 2.48 5.40
CA GLY A 138 -13.76 3.75 6.05
C GLY A 138 -12.78 4.85 5.67
N PHE A 139 -13.22 6.11 5.80
CA PHE A 139 -12.42 7.29 5.46
C PHE A 139 -11.56 7.76 6.62
N LEU A 140 -10.48 8.49 6.29
CA LEU A 140 -9.73 9.26 7.29
C LEU A 140 -10.65 10.30 7.94
N THR A 141 -10.54 10.41 9.27
CA THR A 141 -11.39 11.30 10.05
C THR A 141 -10.58 12.52 10.50
N SER A 142 -11.08 13.72 10.21
CA SER A 142 -10.49 14.96 10.72
C SER A 142 -10.64 15.03 12.24
N ASP A 143 -9.61 15.49 12.94
CA ASP A 143 -9.65 15.74 14.39
C ASP A 143 -10.32 17.09 14.73
N GLY A 144 -10.72 17.89 13.72
CA GLY A 144 -11.27 19.23 13.89
C GLY A 144 -10.23 20.29 14.27
N ALA A 145 -8.95 19.93 14.38
CA ALA A 145 -7.82 20.75 14.81
C ALA A 145 -6.62 20.62 13.86
N SER A 146 -6.88 20.48 12.55
CA SER A 146 -5.86 20.35 11.49
C SER A 146 -5.00 19.07 11.59
N GLY A 147 -5.57 17.98 12.09
CA GLY A 147 -4.99 16.64 12.17
C GLY A 147 -5.95 15.54 11.73
N VAL A 148 -5.47 14.31 11.77
CA VAL A 148 -6.20 13.09 11.36
C VAL A 148 -6.20 12.10 12.53
N VAL A 149 -7.39 11.68 12.94
CA VAL A 149 -7.60 10.84 14.14
C VAL A 149 -6.81 9.54 14.07
N GLN A 150 -6.78 8.88 12.92
CA GLN A 150 -6.08 7.60 12.75
C GLN A 150 -4.56 7.74 12.78
N ILE A 151 -4.01 8.86 12.26
CA ILE A 151 -2.57 9.14 12.33
C ILE A 151 -2.18 9.44 13.78
N ASP A 152 -2.97 10.26 14.49
CA ASP A 152 -2.74 10.56 15.90
C ASP A 152 -2.80 9.32 16.79
N LEU A 153 -3.74 8.41 16.54
CA LEU A 153 -3.85 7.15 17.26
C LEU A 153 -2.63 6.25 17.04
N ALA A 154 -2.14 6.15 15.80
CA ALA A 154 -0.95 5.38 15.49
C ALA A 154 0.31 5.96 16.16
N LEU A 155 0.49 7.28 16.12
CA LEU A 155 1.60 7.97 16.77
C LEU A 155 1.55 7.80 18.29
N LYS A 156 0.36 7.93 18.89
CA LYS A 156 0.16 7.71 20.33
C LYS A 156 0.48 6.26 20.72
N THR A 157 -0.03 5.28 19.98
CA THR A 157 0.20 3.86 20.27
C THR A 157 1.70 3.53 20.19
N GLN A 158 2.40 4.11 19.22
CA GLN A 158 3.84 3.92 19.08
C GLN A 158 4.63 4.53 20.23
N TRP A 159 4.19 5.67 20.75
CA TRP A 159 4.77 6.28 21.95
C TRP A 159 4.47 5.45 23.22
N ASP A 160 3.21 5.05 23.42
CA ASP A 160 2.73 4.37 24.62
C ASP A 160 3.27 2.94 24.76
N ASN A 161 3.49 2.23 23.66
CA ASN A 161 4.01 0.86 23.69
C ASN A 161 5.55 0.83 23.55
N ASN A 162 6.10 1.62 22.63
CA ASN A 162 7.49 1.45 22.19
C ASN A 162 8.39 2.63 22.58
N ARG A 163 7.85 3.72 23.11
CA ARG A 163 8.59 4.98 23.37
C ARG A 163 9.30 5.51 22.12
N LEU A 164 8.71 5.23 20.96
CA LEU A 164 9.24 5.61 19.66
C LEU A 164 8.35 6.66 19.02
N SER A 165 8.95 7.43 18.12
CA SER A 165 8.24 8.30 17.21
C SER A 165 8.72 8.02 15.79
N PRO A 166 7.81 7.80 14.83
CA PRO A 166 8.16 7.72 13.42
C PRO A 166 8.84 9.01 12.94
N THR A 167 9.81 8.87 12.02
CA THR A 167 10.58 9.98 11.44
C THR A 167 10.14 10.31 10.02
N LYS A 168 9.41 9.42 9.33
CA LYS A 168 8.88 9.70 7.98
C LYS A 168 7.54 8.99 7.74
N ILE A 169 6.63 9.66 7.03
CA ILE A 169 5.36 9.10 6.58
C ILE A 169 5.37 8.99 5.06
N TRP A 170 5.14 7.77 4.57
CA TRP A 170 4.94 7.45 3.17
C TRP A 170 3.45 7.31 2.88
N VAL A 171 2.98 8.04 1.87
CA VAL A 171 1.59 8.05 1.46
C VAL A 171 1.46 7.75 -0.03
N SER A 172 0.33 7.16 -0.42
CA SER A 172 -0.08 7.12 -1.81
C SER A 172 -0.61 8.50 -2.23
N SER A 173 -0.70 8.75 -3.55
CA SER A 173 -1.26 10.00 -4.07
C SER A 173 -2.71 10.24 -3.63
N GLN A 174 -3.50 9.16 -3.50
CA GLN A 174 -4.87 9.23 -2.98
C GLN A 174 -4.87 9.71 -1.52
N GLU A 175 -4.07 9.08 -0.66
CA GLU A 175 -4.04 9.45 0.76
C GLU A 175 -3.48 10.86 0.97
N ALA A 176 -2.51 11.30 0.16
CA ALA A 176 -2.05 12.68 0.19
C ALA A 176 -3.21 13.68 -0.07
N SER A 177 -4.09 13.38 -1.03
CA SER A 177 -5.27 14.22 -1.32
C SER A 177 -6.30 14.16 -0.19
N ASN A 178 -6.58 12.97 0.36
CA ASN A 178 -7.54 12.79 1.46
C ASN A 178 -7.08 13.51 2.71
N ILE A 179 -5.81 13.31 3.13
CA ILE A 179 -5.22 13.98 4.29
C ILE A 179 -5.30 15.50 4.10
N ASN A 180 -4.92 16.00 2.92
CA ASN A 180 -4.99 17.43 2.63
C ASN A 180 -6.41 17.98 2.79
N LYS A 181 -7.42 17.30 2.23
CA LYS A 181 -8.83 17.67 2.42
C LYS A 181 -9.23 17.67 3.91
N LYS A 182 -8.85 16.66 4.69
CA LYS A 182 -9.24 16.57 6.11
C LYS A 182 -8.54 17.60 7.01
N VAL A 183 -7.30 17.96 6.69
CA VAL A 183 -6.53 18.98 7.42
C VAL A 183 -7.03 20.38 7.06
N MET A 184 -7.31 20.64 5.78
CA MET A 184 -7.80 21.94 5.32
C MET A 184 -9.29 22.17 5.62
N ALA A 185 -10.10 21.13 5.72
CA ALA A 185 -11.52 21.22 6.06
C ALA A 185 -11.79 21.38 7.57
N ALA A 186 -10.76 21.62 8.38
CA ALA A 186 -10.93 21.84 9.81
C ALA A 186 -11.94 22.98 10.08
N THR A 187 -12.81 22.76 11.05
CA THR A 187 -13.92 23.66 11.41
C THR A 187 -13.41 24.87 12.17
N GLY A 188 -12.74 25.76 11.47
CA GLY A 188 -12.11 26.97 11.99
C GLY A 188 -11.29 27.56 10.86
N VAL A 189 -11.62 28.78 10.44
CA VAL A 189 -11.07 29.45 9.26
C VAL A 189 -9.58 29.11 9.09
N PRO A 190 -9.17 28.32 8.08
CA PRO A 190 -7.76 28.18 7.78
C PRO A 190 -7.28 29.59 7.39
N LEU A 191 -6.50 30.22 8.27
CA LEU A 191 -5.98 31.57 8.08
C LEU A 191 -4.91 31.54 6.99
N PHE A 192 -5.33 31.34 5.74
CA PHE A 192 -4.54 31.70 4.58
C PHE A 192 -4.49 33.23 4.54
N ARG A 193 -3.39 33.82 5.04
CA ARG A 193 -3.10 35.23 4.79
C ARG A 193 -2.66 35.37 3.34
N ILE A 194 -3.58 35.84 2.51
CA ILE A 194 -3.28 36.25 1.14
C ILE A 194 -2.73 37.67 1.25
N ASN A 195 -1.41 37.81 1.19
CA ASN A 195 -0.78 39.12 1.08
C ASN A 195 -0.92 39.57 -0.38
N MET A 196 -1.72 40.61 -0.63
CA MET A 196 -1.84 41.23 -1.96
C MET A 196 -0.90 42.43 -2.04
N ASP A 197 -0.03 42.47 -3.04
CA ASP A 197 0.79 43.66 -3.35
C ASP A 197 -0.06 44.73 -4.04
N VAL A 198 0.14 46.00 -3.65
CA VAL A 198 -0.69 47.16 -4.05
C VAL A 198 -0.63 47.49 -5.55
N ASN A 199 0.29 46.87 -6.31
CA ASN A 199 0.55 47.19 -7.72
C ASN A 199 0.50 45.97 -8.67
N GLY A 200 0.10 44.79 -8.18
CA GLY A 200 0.02 43.56 -8.96
C GLY A 200 -1.42 43.22 -9.38
N LYS A 201 -1.61 42.63 -10.57
CA LYS A 201 -2.89 41.98 -10.90
C LYS A 201 -3.13 40.89 -9.85
N PRO A 202 -4.31 40.81 -9.19
CA PRO A 202 -4.58 39.76 -8.23
C PRO A 202 -4.62 38.42 -8.95
N ALA A 203 -3.55 37.64 -8.82
CA ALA A 203 -3.42 36.31 -9.37
C ALA A 203 -3.26 35.32 -8.21
N VAL A 204 -4.21 34.40 -8.07
CA VAL A 204 -4.15 33.32 -7.09
C VAL A 204 -3.62 32.08 -7.82
N ILE A 205 -2.42 31.63 -7.46
CA ILE A 205 -1.89 30.34 -7.91
C ILE A 205 -2.46 29.27 -6.97
N GLY A 206 -3.23 28.33 -7.52
CA GLY A 206 -3.86 27.26 -6.76
C GLY A 206 -2.91 26.10 -6.48
N GLY A 207 -3.04 25.52 -5.28
CA GLY A 207 -2.28 24.34 -4.87
C GLY A 207 -1.80 24.49 -3.43
N SER A 208 -2.24 23.59 -2.57
CA SER A 208 -1.70 23.42 -1.22
C SER A 208 -1.55 21.93 -0.97
N MET A 209 -0.56 21.57 -0.18
CA MET A 209 -0.33 20.18 0.25
C MET A 209 0.19 20.19 1.67
N VAL A 210 -0.13 19.16 2.42
CA VAL A 210 0.41 18.93 3.76
C VAL A 210 1.84 18.38 3.58
N ALA A 211 2.86 19.21 3.84
CA ALA A 211 4.26 18.82 3.68
C ALA A 211 4.80 17.96 4.83
N GLY A 212 4.15 17.99 5.99
CA GLY A 212 4.55 17.24 7.16
C GLY A 212 3.44 17.20 8.20
N TYR A 213 3.52 16.23 9.09
CA TYR A 213 2.56 15.99 10.15
C TYR A 213 3.18 16.29 11.51
N PHE A 214 2.51 17.09 12.34
CA PHE A 214 3.03 17.42 13.67
C PHE A 214 2.68 16.32 14.67
N ASN A 215 3.68 15.59 15.13
CA ASN A 215 3.52 14.60 16.18
C ASN A 215 3.51 15.27 17.56
N LYS A 216 2.35 15.26 18.19
CA LYS A 216 2.08 15.82 19.53
C LYS A 216 2.70 14.98 20.66
N PHE A 217 3.07 13.72 20.39
CA PHE A 217 3.49 12.73 21.39
C PHE A 217 5.00 12.50 21.44
N ALA A 218 5.78 13.32 20.75
CA ALA A 218 7.24 13.19 20.70
C ALA A 218 7.97 13.74 21.94
N PRO A 219 9.18 13.26 22.25
CA PRO A 219 9.99 13.82 23.33
C PRO A 219 10.31 15.30 23.05
N GLY A 220 10.21 16.16 24.06
CA GLY A 220 10.60 17.58 23.95
C GLY A 220 9.54 18.55 23.43
N GLY A 221 8.26 18.15 23.38
CA GLY A 221 7.15 19.06 23.05
C GLY A 221 6.63 18.98 21.61
N GLY A 222 6.94 17.89 20.91
CA GLY A 222 6.44 17.59 19.58
C GLY A 222 7.49 17.67 18.48
N GLN A 223 7.29 16.93 17.40
CA GLN A 223 8.20 16.92 16.23
C GLN A 223 7.42 16.92 14.92
N VAL A 224 7.95 17.57 13.90
CA VAL A 224 7.38 17.54 12.54
C VAL A 224 7.92 16.32 11.81
N ILE A 225 7.02 15.46 11.34
CA ILE A 225 7.35 14.29 10.55
C ILE A 225 7.09 14.61 9.07
N PRO A 226 8.10 14.61 8.18
CA PRO A 226 7.89 14.82 6.75
C PRO A 226 6.96 13.76 6.15
N MET A 227 6.07 14.22 5.27
CA MET A 227 5.15 13.36 4.50
C MET A 227 5.58 13.35 3.04
N GLU A 228 5.89 12.17 2.52
CA GLU A 228 6.38 11.98 1.15
C GLU A 228 5.48 11.01 0.39
N ILE A 229 5.21 11.33 -0.88
CA ILE A 229 4.45 10.45 -1.77
C ILE A 229 5.41 9.40 -2.33
N HIS A 230 5.08 8.12 -2.19
CA HIS A 230 5.84 7.02 -2.77
C HIS A 230 5.17 6.52 -4.06
N PRO A 231 5.87 6.49 -5.22
CA PRO A 231 5.26 6.15 -6.51
C PRO A 231 4.60 4.75 -6.56
N TYR A 232 5.18 3.78 -5.85
CA TYR A 232 4.71 2.39 -5.85
C TYR A 232 3.84 2.02 -4.63
N LEU A 233 3.51 2.98 -3.75
CA LEU A 233 2.63 2.67 -2.62
C LEU A 233 1.18 2.69 -3.09
N THR A 234 0.50 1.55 -2.97
CA THR A 234 -0.89 1.38 -3.42
C THR A 234 -1.85 2.30 -2.66
N ALA A 235 -2.86 2.82 -3.35
CA ALA A 235 -3.92 3.61 -2.74
C ALA A 235 -4.63 2.82 -1.63
N GLY A 236 -5.07 3.50 -0.57
CA GLY A 236 -5.60 2.85 0.63
C GLY A 236 -4.55 2.41 1.65
N THR A 237 -3.25 2.62 1.38
CA THR A 237 -2.14 2.30 2.31
C THR A 237 -1.36 3.56 2.72
N LEU A 238 -1.02 3.62 4.00
CA LEU A 238 -0.11 4.62 4.59
C LEU A 238 0.92 3.88 5.46
N PHE A 239 2.19 4.26 5.33
CA PHE A 239 3.30 3.63 6.04
C PHE A 239 4.11 4.68 6.81
N MET A 240 4.37 4.44 8.09
CA MET A 240 5.21 5.30 8.93
C MET A 240 6.46 4.53 9.35
N GLN A 241 7.62 5.11 9.06
CA GLN A 241 8.92 4.54 9.38
C GLN A 241 9.63 5.35 10.46
N THR A 242 10.40 4.66 11.29
CA THR A 242 11.42 5.24 12.17
C THR A 242 12.78 4.86 11.60
N GLU A 243 13.65 5.84 11.34
CA GLU A 243 14.98 5.60 10.75
C GLU A 243 16.06 5.34 11.82
N TYR A 244 15.91 5.93 13.00
CA TYR A 244 16.88 5.84 14.10
C TYR A 244 16.17 5.53 15.42
N LEU A 245 16.77 4.66 16.24
CA LEU A 245 16.24 4.30 17.56
C LEU A 245 16.91 5.15 18.64
N PRO A 246 16.14 5.71 19.59
CA PRO A 246 16.66 6.61 20.63
C PRO A 246 17.24 5.89 21.85
N TYR A 247 17.28 4.56 21.87
CA TYR A 247 17.82 3.77 22.98
C TYR A 247 18.93 2.82 22.51
N PRO A 248 19.94 2.57 23.36
CA PRO A 248 21.07 1.72 22.99
C PRO A 248 20.62 0.27 22.85
N LEU A 249 20.54 -0.20 21.61
CA LEU A 249 20.47 -1.63 21.31
C LEU A 249 21.90 -2.15 21.19
N SER A 250 22.19 -3.30 21.80
CA SER A 250 23.52 -3.91 21.72
C SER A 250 23.88 -4.21 20.27
N ASN A 251 24.91 -3.54 19.74
CA ASN A 251 25.49 -3.72 18.40
C ASN A 251 24.57 -3.48 17.19
N VAL A 252 23.57 -2.59 17.29
CA VAL A 252 22.72 -2.20 16.15
C VAL A 252 22.62 -0.68 16.06
N ASP A 253 23.29 -0.08 15.08
CA ASP A 253 23.29 1.38 14.85
C ASP A 253 22.08 1.85 14.01
N ASN A 254 21.54 1.00 13.12
CA ASN A 254 20.47 1.37 12.17
C ASN A 254 19.23 0.48 12.32
N VAL A 255 18.04 1.02 12.09
CA VAL A 255 16.76 0.26 12.11
C VAL A 255 16.69 -0.80 11.02
N ALA A 256 17.18 -0.45 9.83
CA ALA A 256 17.24 -1.33 8.69
C ALA A 256 18.45 -1.01 7.83
N GLN A 257 18.95 -2.02 7.10
CA GLN A 257 20.05 -1.89 6.16
C GLN A 257 19.89 -2.85 4.99
N ILE A 258 20.39 -2.44 3.83
CA ILE A 258 20.54 -3.32 2.68
C ILE A 258 21.92 -3.96 2.76
N LYS A 259 21.99 -5.28 2.68
CA LYS A 259 23.23 -6.03 2.59
C LYS A 259 23.41 -6.57 1.18
N CYS A 260 24.41 -6.04 0.48
CA CYS A 260 24.74 -6.48 -0.86
C CYS A 260 25.92 -7.46 -0.80
N ARG A 261 25.80 -8.63 -1.46
CA ARG A 261 26.96 -9.50 -1.74
C ARG A 261 27.83 -8.86 -2.80
N ARG A 262 27.19 -8.25 -3.80
CA ARG A 262 27.81 -7.44 -4.85
C ARG A 262 26.79 -6.40 -5.30
N ASP A 263 27.18 -5.13 -5.18
CA ASP A 263 26.41 -4.02 -5.71
C ASP A 263 26.37 -4.06 -7.24
N TYR A 264 25.59 -3.18 -7.87
CA TYR A 264 25.39 -3.11 -9.32
C TYR A 264 26.71 -3.35 -10.08
N HIS A 265 26.75 -4.47 -10.81
CA HIS A 265 27.91 -4.87 -11.58
C HIS A 265 27.49 -5.33 -12.97
N GLN A 266 28.36 -5.03 -13.93
CA GLN A 266 28.20 -5.45 -15.31
C GLN A 266 28.95 -6.76 -15.53
N VAL A 267 28.32 -7.67 -16.26
CA VAL A 267 28.93 -8.88 -16.79
C VAL A 267 28.81 -8.84 -18.30
N ASP A 268 29.96 -8.87 -18.96
CA ASP A 268 30.04 -8.94 -20.42
C ASP A 268 30.11 -10.39 -20.86
N TRP A 269 29.23 -10.77 -21.78
CA TRP A 269 29.20 -12.13 -22.32
C TRP A 269 30.11 -12.23 -23.56
N PRO A 270 30.69 -13.41 -23.84
CA PRO A 270 31.50 -13.60 -25.04
C PRO A 270 30.69 -13.33 -26.31
N ILE A 271 31.30 -12.66 -27.29
CA ILE A 271 30.65 -12.28 -28.55
C ILE A 271 30.37 -13.54 -29.38
N THR A 272 29.10 -13.90 -29.53
CA THR A 272 28.65 -15.05 -30.33
C THR A 272 28.02 -14.67 -31.68
N SER A 273 27.72 -13.38 -31.88
CA SER A 273 27.13 -12.83 -33.11
C SER A 273 27.59 -11.38 -33.31
N ARG A 274 27.14 -10.68 -34.37
CA ARG A 274 27.45 -9.25 -34.59
C ARG A 274 26.72 -8.30 -33.62
N THR A 275 26.36 -8.79 -32.44
CA THR A 275 25.72 -8.03 -31.36
C THR A 275 26.54 -8.17 -30.08
N TYR A 276 26.53 -7.12 -29.23
CA TYR A 276 27.20 -7.11 -27.93
C TYR A 276 26.16 -7.32 -26.84
N GLN A 277 26.30 -8.41 -26.07
CA GLN A 277 25.38 -8.74 -24.99
C GLN A 277 26.06 -8.49 -23.65
N PHE A 278 25.42 -7.69 -22.80
CA PHE A 278 25.86 -7.42 -21.43
C PHE A 278 24.66 -7.55 -20.49
N GLY A 279 24.93 -7.96 -19.25
CA GLY A 279 23.95 -8.03 -18.18
C GLY A 279 24.36 -7.11 -17.02
N VAL A 280 23.37 -6.47 -16.39
CA VAL A 280 23.56 -5.73 -15.14
C VAL A 280 22.87 -6.50 -14.03
N TYR A 281 23.61 -6.87 -12.99
CA TYR A 281 23.12 -7.68 -11.88
C TYR A 281 23.38 -6.99 -10.54
N VAL A 282 22.51 -7.28 -9.57
CA VAL A 282 22.63 -6.87 -8.18
C VAL A 282 22.23 -8.04 -7.30
N ASP A 283 23.03 -8.32 -6.27
CA ASP A 283 22.73 -9.35 -5.26
C ASP A 283 22.61 -8.68 -3.89
N GLU A 284 21.38 -8.43 -3.45
CA GLU A 284 21.08 -7.71 -2.21
C GLU A 284 19.92 -8.31 -1.41
N VAL A 285 19.91 -8.02 -0.10
CA VAL A 285 18.82 -8.37 0.81
C VAL A 285 18.55 -7.25 1.80
N LEU A 286 17.27 -6.98 2.08
CA LEU A 286 16.84 -6.04 3.10
C LEU A 286 16.81 -6.71 4.48
N GLN A 287 17.64 -6.21 5.41
CA GLN A 287 17.63 -6.61 6.81
C GLN A 287 16.96 -5.54 7.67
N VAL A 288 15.87 -5.89 8.35
CA VAL A 288 15.21 -5.04 9.34
C VAL A 288 15.46 -5.58 10.75
N PHE A 289 16.06 -4.78 11.62
CA PHE A 289 16.35 -5.15 13.01
C PHE A 289 15.18 -4.87 13.96
N ALA A 290 14.44 -3.79 13.70
CA ALA A 290 13.37 -3.33 14.58
C ALA A 290 12.03 -3.20 13.84
N PRO A 291 11.41 -4.30 13.37
CA PRO A 291 10.17 -4.22 12.60
C PRO A 291 8.98 -3.68 13.42
N PHE A 292 9.05 -3.70 14.76
CA PHE A 292 8.07 -3.08 15.65
C PHE A 292 8.09 -1.54 15.59
N SER A 293 9.13 -0.92 15.03
CA SER A 293 9.20 0.54 14.89
C SER A 293 8.29 1.08 13.78
N PHE A 294 7.69 0.19 12.99
CA PHE A 294 6.88 0.53 11.83
C PHE A 294 5.38 0.53 12.14
N CYS A 295 4.66 1.45 11.48
CA CYS A 295 3.21 1.53 11.55
C CYS A 295 2.60 1.48 10.15
N VAL A 296 1.57 0.67 9.95
CA VAL A 296 0.86 0.53 8.69
C VAL A 296 -0.63 0.78 8.91
N LEU A 297 -1.21 1.68 8.10
CA LEU A 297 -2.66 1.77 7.94
C LEU A 297 -3.05 1.27 6.55
N ALA A 298 -4.10 0.44 6.49
CA ALA A 298 -4.54 -0.25 5.28
C ALA A 298 -6.06 -0.14 5.07
N ASN A 299 -6.52 -0.45 3.86
CA ASN A 299 -7.92 -0.36 3.41
C ASN A 299 -8.56 1.01 3.70
N ILE A 300 -7.82 2.10 3.52
CA ILE A 300 -8.36 3.44 3.64
C ILE A 300 -9.27 3.73 2.43
N GLY A 301 -10.52 4.07 2.69
CA GLY A 301 -11.47 4.50 1.68
C GLY A 301 -11.11 5.86 1.09
N ASN A 302 -11.47 6.08 -0.16
CA ASN A 302 -11.28 7.38 -0.81
C ASN A 302 -12.39 8.36 -0.37
N GLY A 303 -12.07 9.34 0.49
CA GLY A 303 -13.05 10.31 0.98
C GLY A 303 -12.56 11.31 2.01
#